data_AF-A0A1V5RII4-F1
#
_entry.id   AF-A0A1V5RII4-F1
#
_cell.length_a   1.000
_cell.length_b   1.000
_cell.length_c   1.000
_cell.angle_alpha   90.00
_cell.angle_beta   90.00
_cell.angle_gamma   90.00
#
_symmetry.space_group_name_H-M   'P 1'
#
loop_
_entity.id
_entity.type
_entity.pdbx_description
1 polymer ?
#
loop_
_entity_poly.entity_id
_entity_poly.type
_entity_poly.pdbx_seq_one_letter_code
_entity_poly.pdbx_strand_id
1 'polypeptide(L)'
;MNQAFEVYKRLDELSPPEIRFLNERDPFRFLISVILSAQTTDRIVNIVTKDLFSKYPDAPSLAAADLKDVEEIVYPTGFYRNKAKNIIAASKALGDEAVPDTMEELIKLPGVGRKTASCILGDIYDKPAIIVDTHFGRVVQRLGITAEKDPTAIELDVAGQLEGRYHYRFSMIVNLFGRTTCHAKRPQCETCPLNDICPSAAFFLDQYAKKSRSSP
;
A
#
# COMPACT_ATOMS: atom_id res chain seq x y z
N MET A 1 -2.58 3.35 -27.51
CA MET A 1 -2.92 3.41 -26.07
C MET A 1 -2.34 2.15 -25.44
N ASN A 2 -1.49 2.26 -24.43
CA ASN A 2 -0.89 1.08 -23.81
C ASN A 2 -1.85 0.45 -22.81
N GLN A 3 -1.59 -0.80 -22.44
CA GLN A 3 -2.49 -1.58 -21.60
C GLN A 3 -2.64 -1.01 -20.19
N ALA A 4 -1.58 -0.44 -19.61
CA ALA A 4 -1.62 0.20 -18.31
C ALA A 4 -2.65 1.35 -18.25
N PHE A 5 -2.68 2.20 -19.29
CA PHE A 5 -3.59 3.33 -19.34
C PHE A 5 -5.06 2.90 -19.54
N GLU A 6 -5.31 1.87 -20.34
CA GLU A 6 -6.66 1.30 -20.51
C GLU A 6 -7.17 0.70 -19.20
N VAL A 7 -6.33 -0.03 -18.47
CA VAL A 7 -6.65 -0.55 -17.13
C VAL A 7 -6.92 0.59 -16.16
N TYR A 8 -6.08 1.62 -16.14
CA TYR A 8 -6.28 2.81 -15.31
C TYR A 8 -7.67 3.39 -15.55
N LYS A 9 -8.02 3.68 -16.81
CA LYS A 9 -9.31 4.28 -17.17
C LYS A 9 -10.50 3.45 -16.65
N ARG A 10 -10.55 2.16 -16.98
CA ARG A 10 -11.68 1.29 -16.61
C ARG A 10 -11.83 1.12 -15.09
N LEU A 11 -10.70 0.99 -14.37
CA LEU A 11 -10.75 0.85 -12.92
C LEU A 11 -11.07 2.17 -12.23
N ASP A 12 -10.60 3.29 -12.74
CA ASP A 12 -10.85 4.62 -12.16
C ASP A 12 -12.33 4.99 -12.27
N GLU A 13 -12.96 4.74 -13.42
CA GLU A 13 -14.40 4.95 -13.65
C GLU A 13 -15.29 4.18 -12.66
N LEU A 14 -14.84 3.01 -12.19
CA LEU A 14 -15.58 2.14 -11.27
C LEU A 14 -15.21 2.36 -9.79
N SER A 15 -14.16 3.14 -9.54
CA SER A 15 -13.61 3.33 -8.21
C SER A 15 -14.19 4.56 -7.52
N PRO A 16 -14.30 4.55 -6.17
CA PRO A 16 -14.63 5.76 -5.42
C PRO A 16 -13.64 6.89 -5.72
N PRO A 17 -14.07 8.16 -5.71
CA PRO A 17 -13.18 9.30 -5.99
C PRO A 17 -12.01 9.37 -5.01
N GLU A 18 -12.21 8.94 -3.77
CA GLU A 18 -11.18 8.84 -2.75
C GLU A 18 -11.03 7.39 -2.27
N ILE A 19 -9.81 6.86 -2.26
CA ILE A 19 -9.49 5.52 -1.75
C ILE A 19 -8.43 5.70 -0.68
N ARG A 20 -8.74 5.27 0.54
CA ARG A 20 -7.82 5.36 1.67
C ARG A 20 -7.93 4.13 2.54
N PHE A 21 -6.77 3.56 2.86
CA PHE A 21 -6.68 2.39 3.74
C PHE A 21 -6.32 2.77 5.18
N LEU A 22 -5.50 3.80 5.34
CA LEU A 22 -5.13 4.39 6.63
C LEU A 22 -5.83 5.75 6.82
N ASN A 23 -6.22 6.05 8.06
CA ASN A 23 -7.11 7.18 8.36
C ASN A 23 -6.39 8.49 8.71
N GLU A 24 -5.12 8.44 9.13
CA GLU A 24 -4.38 9.64 9.51
C GLU A 24 -4.10 10.57 8.34
N ARG A 25 -4.13 11.88 8.61
CA ARG A 25 -3.90 12.94 7.62
C ARG A 25 -2.77 13.87 7.99
N ASP A 26 -2.41 13.91 9.27
CA ASP A 26 -1.19 14.58 9.70
C ASP A 26 0.02 13.81 9.12
N PRO A 27 0.98 14.48 8.46
CA PRO A 27 2.12 13.82 7.83
C PRO A 27 2.91 12.90 8.77
N PHE A 28 3.17 13.35 10.00
CA PHE A 28 3.92 12.57 10.98
C PHE A 28 3.11 11.36 11.43
N ARG A 29 1.85 11.54 11.81
CA ARG A 29 0.98 10.42 12.24
C ARG A 29 0.75 9.42 11.12
N PHE A 30 0.64 9.89 9.88
CA PHE A 30 0.55 9.03 8.70
C PHE A 30 1.84 8.24 8.50
N LEU A 31 3.02 8.87 8.59
CA LEU A 31 4.31 8.19 8.55
C LEU A 31 4.40 7.05 9.56
N ILE A 32 4.08 7.31 10.82
CA ILE A 32 4.07 6.30 11.88
C ILE A 32 3.05 5.19 11.56
N SER A 33 1.86 5.54 11.08
CA SER A 33 0.83 4.57 10.67
C SER A 33 1.31 3.65 9.55
N VAL A 34 2.00 4.18 8.54
CA VAL A 34 2.54 3.38 7.44
C VAL A 34 3.65 2.45 7.93
N ILE A 35 4.54 2.89 8.81
CA ILE A 35 5.56 2.01 9.45
C ILE A 35 4.88 0.85 10.20
N LEU A 36 3.81 1.14 10.95
CA LEU A 36 3.04 0.13 11.69
C LEU A 36 2.31 -0.85 10.78
N SER A 37 1.92 -0.43 9.56
CA SER A 37 1.19 -1.25 8.59
C SER A 37 1.99 -2.42 8.01
N ALA A 38 3.32 -2.42 8.18
CA ALA A 38 4.16 -3.51 7.68
C ALA A 38 3.69 -4.87 8.26
N GLN A 39 3.16 -5.74 7.40
CA GLN A 39 2.59 -7.04 7.76
C GLN A 39 1.46 -6.96 8.80
N THR A 40 0.68 -5.89 8.76
CA THR A 40 -0.50 -5.68 9.62
C THR A 40 -1.67 -5.23 8.77
N THR A 41 -2.88 -5.65 9.13
CA THR A 41 -4.07 -5.14 8.44
C THR A 41 -4.30 -3.68 8.78
N ASP A 42 -4.69 -2.89 7.80
CA ASP A 42 -4.98 -1.45 7.98
C ASP A 42 -6.03 -1.20 9.08
N ARG A 43 -7.01 -2.11 9.24
CA ARG A 43 -8.00 -2.05 10.33
C ARG A 43 -7.36 -2.01 11.72
N ILE A 44 -6.36 -2.86 11.96
CA ILE A 44 -5.67 -2.92 13.25
C ILE A 44 -4.83 -1.66 13.47
N VAL A 45 -4.13 -1.19 12.43
CA VAL A 45 -3.37 0.06 12.51
C VAL A 45 -4.29 1.22 12.88
N ASN A 46 -5.40 1.39 12.16
CA ASN A 46 -6.38 2.47 12.41
C ASN A 46 -7.03 2.44 13.81
N ILE A 47 -6.98 1.30 14.51
CA ILE A 47 -7.43 1.19 15.91
C ILE A 47 -6.29 1.63 16.83
N VAL A 48 -5.12 1.00 16.69
CA VAL A 48 -3.94 1.22 17.54
C VAL A 48 -3.44 2.66 17.48
N THR A 49 -3.48 3.29 16.31
CA THR A 49 -2.98 4.65 16.13
C THR A 49 -3.78 5.69 16.91
N LYS A 50 -5.07 5.43 17.19
CA LYS A 50 -5.88 6.33 18.02
C LYS A 50 -5.33 6.43 19.43
N ASP A 51 -5.01 5.29 20.02
CA ASP A 51 -4.47 5.23 21.38
C ASP A 51 -3.04 5.77 21.41
N LEU A 52 -2.23 5.42 20.40
CA LEU A 52 -0.85 5.90 20.26
C LEU A 52 -0.80 7.43 20.18
N PHE A 53 -1.58 8.05 19.27
CA PHE A 53 -1.53 9.49 19.05
C PHE A 53 -2.33 10.31 20.07
N SER A 54 -3.21 9.68 20.84
CA SER A 54 -3.79 10.29 22.04
C SER A 54 -2.70 10.56 23.10
N LYS A 55 -1.74 9.64 23.23
CA LYS A 55 -0.64 9.75 24.21
C LYS A 55 0.60 10.46 23.66
N TYR A 56 0.92 10.22 22.39
CA TYR A 56 2.11 10.72 21.70
C TYR A 56 1.68 11.42 20.39
N PRO A 57 1.12 12.64 20.48
CA PRO A 57 0.49 13.31 19.35
C PRO A 57 1.46 13.82 18.27
N ASP A 58 2.77 13.88 18.56
CA ASP A 58 3.80 14.50 17.73
C ASP A 58 5.15 13.76 17.84
N ALA A 59 6.11 14.13 16.99
CA ALA A 59 7.42 13.50 16.93
C ALA A 59 8.23 13.67 18.24
N PRO A 60 8.31 14.85 18.88
CA PRO A 60 9.02 15.00 20.15
C PRO A 60 8.47 14.12 21.28
N SER A 61 7.14 14.04 21.42
CA SER A 61 6.51 13.20 22.44
C SER A 61 6.76 11.72 22.19
N LEU A 62 6.66 11.24 20.94
CA LEU A 62 6.95 9.84 20.62
C LEU A 62 8.45 9.52 20.69
N ALA A 63 9.32 10.48 20.38
CA ALA A 63 10.77 10.34 20.52
C ALA A 63 11.22 10.17 21.98
N ALA A 64 10.53 10.82 22.92
CA ALA A 64 10.77 10.74 24.36
C ALA A 64 10.02 9.60 25.06
N ALA A 65 9.18 8.85 24.34
CA ALA A 65 8.34 7.81 24.90
C ALA A 65 9.14 6.66 25.55
N ASP A 66 8.57 6.08 26.60
CA ASP A 66 9.09 4.83 27.16
C ASP A 66 8.82 3.68 26.17
N LEU A 67 9.85 2.87 25.91
CA LEU A 67 9.75 1.80 24.92
C LEU A 67 8.70 0.75 25.30
N LYS A 68 8.57 0.39 26.59
CA LYS A 68 7.62 -0.64 27.01
C LYS A 68 6.18 -0.16 26.84
N ASP A 69 5.94 1.10 27.16
CA ASP A 69 4.63 1.71 26.97
C ASP A 69 4.21 1.72 25.48
N VAL A 70 5.12 2.10 24.58
CA VAL A 70 4.85 2.03 23.13
C VAL A 70 4.65 0.59 22.67
N GLU A 71 5.45 -0.35 23.17
CA GLU A 71 5.30 -1.78 22.87
C GLU A 71 3.92 -2.33 23.27
N GLU A 72 3.38 -1.90 24.42
CA GLU A 72 2.04 -2.29 24.88
C GLU A 72 0.94 -1.75 23.97
N ILE A 73 1.00 -0.46 23.61
CA ILE A 73 0.03 0.17 22.71
C ILE A 73 0.02 -0.52 21.34
N VAL A 74 1.22 -0.76 20.77
CA VAL A 74 1.33 -1.30 19.40
C VAL A 74 1.40 -2.83 19.35
N TYR A 75 1.24 -3.52 20.49
CA TYR A 75 1.21 -4.99 20.58
C TYR A 75 0.30 -5.66 19.53
N PRO A 76 -0.93 -5.17 19.26
CA PRO A 76 -1.84 -5.81 18.31
C PRO A 76 -1.32 -5.83 16.87
N THR A 77 -0.33 -4.99 16.53
CA THR A 77 0.19 -4.89 15.16
C THR A 77 1.07 -6.08 14.76
N GLY A 78 1.54 -6.89 15.71
CA GLY A 78 2.52 -7.96 15.44
C GLY A 78 3.90 -7.39 15.07
N PHE A 79 4.97 -8.15 15.34
CA PHE A 79 6.36 -7.65 15.30
C PHE A 79 6.57 -6.33 16.09
N TYR A 80 5.72 -6.12 17.11
CA TYR A 80 5.54 -4.85 17.79
C TYR A 80 6.82 -4.31 18.42
N ARG A 81 7.71 -5.19 18.93
CA ARG A 81 9.01 -4.77 19.52
C ARG A 81 9.89 -4.02 18.53
N ASN A 82 10.00 -4.54 17.31
CA ASN A 82 10.79 -3.89 16.26
C ASN A 82 10.07 -2.63 15.75
N LYS A 83 8.74 -2.69 15.64
CA LYS A 83 7.95 -1.52 15.24
C LYS A 83 8.03 -0.37 16.25
N ALA A 84 7.89 -0.65 17.53
CA ALA A 84 8.02 0.32 18.62
C ALA A 84 9.40 1.00 18.58
N LYS A 85 10.47 0.20 18.48
CA LYS A 85 11.83 0.73 18.31
C LYS A 85 11.95 1.62 17.07
N ASN A 86 11.41 1.18 15.93
CA ASN A 86 11.49 1.93 14.68
C ASN A 86 10.72 3.25 14.74
N ILE A 87 9.49 3.27 15.27
CA ILE A 87 8.69 4.50 15.32
C ILE A 87 9.28 5.51 16.31
N ILE A 88 9.84 5.07 17.43
CA ILE A 88 10.58 5.94 18.36
C ILE A 88 11.84 6.47 17.66
N ALA A 89 12.61 5.61 16.99
CA ALA A 89 13.83 6.02 16.31
C ALA A 89 13.56 6.95 15.10
N ALA A 90 12.49 6.71 14.35
CA ALA A 90 12.01 7.59 13.28
C ALA A 90 11.63 8.97 13.84
N SER A 91 10.91 8.99 14.96
CA SER A 91 10.53 10.24 15.63
C SER A 91 11.75 11.01 16.14
N LYS A 92 12.77 10.31 16.68
CA LYS A 92 14.06 10.92 17.08
C LYS A 92 14.84 11.48 15.89
N ALA A 93 14.86 10.75 14.78
CA ALA A 93 15.56 11.17 13.57
C ALA A 93 14.86 12.37 12.89
N LEU A 94 13.53 12.45 13.00
CA LEU A 94 12.74 13.56 12.48
C LEU A 94 12.82 14.81 13.38
N GLY A 95 12.81 14.63 14.71
CA GLY A 95 12.85 15.75 15.66
C GLY A 95 11.62 16.65 15.53
N ASP A 96 11.84 17.96 15.44
CA ASP A 96 10.81 18.99 15.21
C ASP A 96 10.63 19.32 13.72
N GLU A 97 11.33 18.62 12.82
CA GLU A 97 11.28 18.91 11.39
C GLU A 97 10.01 18.35 10.74
N ALA A 98 9.64 18.95 9.60
CA ALA A 98 8.56 18.41 8.78
C ALA A 98 8.98 17.06 8.16
N VAL A 99 8.00 16.17 7.94
CA VAL A 99 8.25 14.89 7.26
C VAL A 99 8.87 15.17 5.88
N PRO A 100 10.00 14.56 5.49
CA PRO A 100 10.62 14.88 4.21
C PRO A 100 9.72 14.56 3.01
N ASP A 101 9.86 15.34 1.95
CA ASP A 101 9.07 15.19 0.72
C ASP A 101 9.88 14.55 -0.44
N THR A 102 11.05 13.97 -0.14
CA THR A 102 11.91 13.29 -1.12
C THR A 102 12.12 11.82 -0.75
N MET A 103 12.27 10.96 -1.76
CA MET A 103 12.54 9.53 -1.54
C MET A 103 13.85 9.32 -0.77
N GLU A 104 14.90 10.04 -1.15
CA GLU A 104 16.25 9.94 -0.60
C GLU A 104 16.30 10.30 0.88
N GLU A 105 15.49 11.25 1.34
CA GLU A 105 15.43 11.64 2.75
C GLU A 105 14.50 10.71 3.54
N LEU A 106 13.34 10.35 2.97
CA LEU A 106 12.39 9.46 3.64
C LEU A 106 13.03 8.11 3.98
N ILE A 107 13.77 7.49 3.06
CA ILE A 107 14.39 6.17 3.30
C ILE A 107 15.54 6.20 4.33
N LYS A 108 16.01 7.38 4.74
CA LYS A 108 16.99 7.51 5.84
C LYS A 108 16.31 7.34 7.20
N LEU A 109 14.99 7.54 7.29
CA LEU A 109 14.25 7.40 8.54
C LEU A 109 14.14 5.91 8.93
N PRO A 110 14.44 5.56 10.20
CA PRO A 110 14.30 4.20 10.69
C PRO A 110 12.92 3.58 10.42
N GLY A 111 12.89 2.37 9.85
CA GLY A 111 11.64 1.69 9.52
C GLY A 111 10.96 2.16 8.24
N VAL A 112 11.53 3.12 7.51
CA VAL A 112 11.02 3.60 6.23
C VAL A 112 11.80 2.94 5.09
N GLY A 113 11.13 2.04 4.37
CA GLY A 113 11.60 1.54 3.08
C GLY A 113 10.97 2.29 1.92
N ARG A 114 11.38 1.97 0.68
CA ARG A 114 10.83 2.59 -0.55
C ARG A 114 9.30 2.59 -0.60
N LYS A 115 8.65 1.46 -0.29
CA LYS A 115 7.17 1.37 -0.26
C LYS A 115 6.57 2.38 0.71
N THR A 116 7.10 2.46 1.93
CA THR A 116 6.62 3.41 2.95
C THR A 116 6.80 4.84 2.45
N ALA A 117 7.97 5.17 1.90
CA ALA A 117 8.25 6.47 1.32
C ALA A 117 7.27 6.82 0.18
N SER A 118 7.00 5.89 -0.75
CA SER A 118 6.02 6.08 -1.83
C SER A 118 4.62 6.35 -1.31
N CYS A 119 4.20 5.74 -0.19
CA CYS A 119 2.92 6.09 0.45
C CYS A 119 2.89 7.56 0.91
N ILE A 120 3.97 8.06 1.52
CA ILE A 120 4.06 9.46 1.97
C ILE A 120 4.05 10.41 0.78
N LEU A 121 4.91 10.16 -0.20
CA LEU A 121 5.02 10.99 -1.39
C LEU A 121 3.68 11.10 -2.14
N GLY A 122 2.97 9.97 -2.29
CA GLY A 122 1.68 9.94 -2.97
C GLY A 122 0.54 10.56 -2.17
N ASP A 123 0.34 10.16 -0.91
CA ASP A 123 -0.86 10.57 -0.15
C ASP A 123 -0.71 11.97 0.48
N ILE A 124 0.49 12.33 0.94
CA ILE A 124 0.72 13.60 1.66
C ILE A 124 1.19 14.70 0.72
N TYR A 125 2.09 14.38 -0.21
CA TYR A 125 2.74 15.38 -1.06
C TYR A 125 2.20 15.43 -2.50
N ASP A 126 1.20 14.61 -2.85
CA ASP A 126 0.62 14.51 -4.20
C ASP A 126 1.68 14.33 -5.30
N LYS A 127 2.75 13.59 -4.98
CA LYS A 127 3.84 13.29 -5.90
C LYS A 127 3.60 11.96 -6.62
N PRO A 128 4.11 11.80 -7.86
CA PRO A 128 4.05 10.54 -8.58
C PRO A 128 4.61 9.38 -7.73
N ALA A 129 3.77 8.39 -7.42
CA ALA A 129 4.15 7.27 -6.57
C ALA A 129 3.48 5.98 -7.04
N ILE A 130 4.28 5.03 -7.52
CA ILE A 130 3.85 3.63 -7.71
C ILE A 130 4.12 2.86 -6.42
N ILE A 131 3.07 2.37 -5.77
CA ILE A 131 3.16 1.66 -4.48
C ILE A 131 2.98 0.17 -4.72
N VAL A 132 4.09 -0.56 -4.80
CA VAL A 132 4.07 -2.00 -5.05
C VAL A 132 3.94 -2.78 -3.73
N ASP A 133 2.74 -3.29 -3.49
CA ASP A 133 2.50 -4.33 -2.48
C ASP A 133 2.09 -5.66 -3.12
N THR A 134 1.70 -6.63 -2.29
CA THR A 134 1.30 -7.97 -2.77
C THR A 134 0.01 -7.96 -3.57
N HIS A 135 -0.88 -6.97 -3.39
CA HIS A 135 -2.09 -6.80 -4.19
C HIS A 135 -1.74 -6.19 -5.52
N PHE A 136 -1.04 -5.05 -5.51
CA PHE A 136 -0.63 -4.33 -6.71
C PHE A 136 0.19 -5.22 -7.64
N GLY A 137 1.32 -5.76 -7.15
CA GLY A 137 2.23 -6.59 -7.93
C GLY A 137 1.54 -7.79 -8.57
N ARG A 138 0.68 -8.48 -7.81
CA ARG A 138 -0.11 -9.61 -8.34
C ARG A 138 -1.05 -9.18 -9.46
N VAL A 139 -1.74 -8.06 -9.30
CA VAL A 139 -2.72 -7.59 -10.29
C VAL A 139 -2.02 -7.17 -11.58
N VAL A 140 -0.98 -6.34 -11.50
CA VAL A 140 -0.28 -5.86 -12.70
C VAL A 140 0.39 -7.00 -13.47
N GLN A 141 0.94 -7.99 -12.77
CA GLN A 141 1.48 -9.20 -13.40
C GLN A 141 0.39 -10.05 -14.07
N ARG A 142 -0.76 -10.27 -13.41
CA ARG A 142 -1.88 -11.02 -14.01
C ARG A 142 -2.47 -10.34 -15.23
N LEU A 143 -2.51 -9.01 -15.21
CA LEU A 143 -2.93 -8.21 -16.35
C LEU A 143 -1.86 -8.23 -17.45
N GLY A 144 -0.63 -8.66 -17.20
CA GLY A 144 0.43 -8.64 -18.21
C GLY A 144 0.97 -7.23 -18.47
N ILE A 145 0.77 -6.30 -17.53
CA ILE A 145 1.34 -4.94 -17.60
C ILE A 145 2.86 -5.01 -17.42
N THR A 146 3.34 -5.95 -16.62
CA THR A 146 4.78 -6.17 -16.36
C THR A 146 5.08 -7.66 -16.27
N ALA A 147 6.26 -8.05 -16.71
CA ALA A 147 6.83 -9.39 -16.49
C ALA A 147 7.72 -9.45 -15.23
N GLU A 148 7.98 -8.29 -14.61
CA GLU A 148 8.87 -8.17 -13.46
C GLU A 148 8.27 -8.79 -12.20
N LYS A 149 9.17 -9.29 -11.34
CA LYS A 149 8.82 -9.94 -10.08
C LYS A 149 9.34 -9.19 -8.85
N ASP A 150 10.46 -8.49 -9.01
CA ASP A 150 11.00 -7.64 -7.96
C ASP A 150 10.13 -6.39 -7.79
N PRO A 151 9.74 -5.98 -6.57
CA PRO A 151 8.92 -4.80 -6.36
C PRO A 151 9.49 -3.51 -6.95
N THR A 152 10.81 -3.33 -6.92
CA THR A 152 11.47 -2.14 -7.46
C THR A 152 11.45 -2.15 -8.99
N ALA A 153 11.67 -3.31 -9.60
CA ALA A 153 11.58 -3.45 -11.05
C ALA A 153 10.14 -3.23 -11.56
N ILE A 154 9.14 -3.76 -10.85
CA ILE A 154 7.71 -3.51 -11.14
C ILE A 154 7.38 -2.02 -11.01
N GLU A 155 7.86 -1.36 -9.96
CA GLU A 155 7.65 0.09 -9.73
C GLU A 155 8.13 0.89 -10.95
N LEU A 156 9.37 0.66 -11.38
CA LEU A 156 9.99 1.38 -12.49
C LEU A 156 9.35 1.08 -13.84
N ASP A 157 9.04 -0.18 -14.13
CA ASP A 157 8.40 -0.59 -15.39
C ASP A 157 7.00 0.04 -15.50
N VAL A 158 6.17 -0.11 -14.48
CA VAL A 158 4.82 0.46 -14.49
C VAL A 158 4.85 1.99 -14.53
N ALA A 159 5.78 2.63 -13.81
CA ALA A 159 5.96 4.08 -13.86
C ALA A 159 6.33 4.57 -15.27
N GLY A 160 7.13 3.80 -16.02
CA GLY A 160 7.50 4.10 -17.40
C GLY A 160 6.35 3.99 -18.41
N GLN A 161 5.24 3.35 -18.03
CA GLN A 161 4.06 3.15 -18.87
C GLN A 161 2.94 4.19 -18.64
N LEU A 162 3.01 5.01 -17.60
CA LEU A 162 1.98 5.99 -17.27
C LEU A 162 2.60 7.36 -17.01
N GLU A 163 1.88 8.44 -17.35
CA GLU A 163 2.29 9.77 -16.91
C GLU A 163 2.24 9.88 -15.37
N GLY A 164 3.18 10.63 -14.79
CA GLY A 164 3.34 10.75 -13.33
C GLY A 164 2.07 11.11 -12.56
N ARG A 165 1.21 11.96 -13.15
CA ARG A 165 -0.07 12.36 -12.56
C ARG A 165 -1.04 11.21 -12.29
N TYR A 166 -0.88 10.07 -12.97
CA TYR A 166 -1.74 8.91 -12.76
C TYR A 166 -1.17 7.92 -11.74
N HIS A 167 0.09 8.05 -11.34
CA HIS A 167 0.81 6.99 -10.60
C HIS A 167 0.16 6.69 -9.25
N TYR A 168 -0.07 7.71 -8.41
CA TYR A 168 -0.65 7.47 -7.08
C TYR A 168 -2.07 6.91 -7.19
N ARG A 169 -2.92 7.53 -8.02
CA ARG A 169 -4.29 7.05 -8.25
C ARG A 169 -4.31 5.62 -8.78
N PHE A 170 -3.44 5.30 -9.75
CA PHE A 170 -3.31 3.94 -10.29
C PHE A 170 -2.91 2.93 -9.22
N SER A 171 -1.96 3.29 -8.34
CA SER A 171 -1.59 2.47 -7.18
C SER A 171 -2.80 2.14 -6.31
N MET A 172 -3.60 3.14 -5.99
CA MET A 172 -4.74 2.99 -5.08
C MET A 172 -5.88 2.17 -5.69
N ILE A 173 -6.27 2.44 -6.95
CA ILE A 173 -7.35 1.70 -7.63
C ILE A 173 -6.96 0.24 -7.89
N VAL A 174 -5.71 -0.02 -8.28
CA VAL A 174 -5.22 -1.39 -8.51
C VAL A 174 -5.11 -2.15 -7.19
N ASN A 175 -4.67 -1.49 -6.12
CA ASN A 175 -4.65 -2.09 -4.79
C ASN A 175 -6.05 -2.47 -4.32
N LEU A 176 -7.02 -1.54 -4.43
CA LEU A 176 -8.42 -1.78 -4.12
C LEU A 176 -8.96 -2.96 -4.94
N PHE A 177 -8.77 -2.95 -6.25
CA PHE A 177 -9.20 -4.02 -7.15
C PHE A 177 -8.60 -5.37 -6.78
N GLY A 178 -7.31 -5.40 -6.40
CA GLY A 178 -6.65 -6.60 -5.90
C GLY A 178 -7.19 -7.09 -4.56
N ARG A 179 -7.79 -6.22 -3.74
CA ARG A 179 -8.42 -6.58 -2.46
C ARG A 179 -9.85 -7.08 -2.66
N THR A 180 -10.62 -6.50 -3.57
CA THR A 180 -12.07 -6.72 -3.70
C THR A 180 -12.48 -7.65 -4.82
N THR A 181 -11.66 -7.80 -5.87
CA THR A 181 -12.05 -8.52 -7.09
C THR A 181 -10.98 -9.53 -7.52
N CYS A 182 -9.74 -9.08 -7.72
CA CYS A 182 -8.63 -9.92 -8.18
C CYS A 182 -7.89 -10.60 -7.01
N HIS A 183 -8.62 -11.39 -6.24
CA HIS A 183 -8.10 -12.10 -5.07
C HIS A 183 -7.00 -13.10 -5.44
N ALA A 184 -6.11 -13.41 -4.49
CA ALA A 184 -4.97 -14.29 -4.73
C ALA A 184 -5.37 -15.72 -5.14
N LYS A 185 -6.36 -16.33 -4.49
CA LYS A 185 -6.74 -17.74 -4.72
C LYS A 185 -7.89 -17.93 -5.71
N ARG A 186 -8.93 -17.10 -5.65
CA ARG A 186 -10.15 -17.22 -6.46
C ARG A 186 -10.60 -15.82 -6.93
N PRO A 187 -9.92 -15.21 -7.92
CA PRO A 187 -10.34 -13.93 -8.47
C PRO A 187 -11.72 -14.00 -9.14
N GLN A 188 -12.50 -12.93 -9.09
CA GLN A 188 -13.85 -12.89 -9.65
C GLN A 188 -13.83 -12.64 -11.18
N CYS A 189 -13.20 -13.55 -11.93
CA CYS A 189 -12.97 -13.36 -13.37
C CYS A 189 -14.27 -13.30 -14.18
N GLU A 190 -15.32 -14.02 -13.79
CA GLU A 190 -16.61 -14.08 -14.51
C GLU A 190 -17.30 -12.71 -14.61
N THR A 191 -17.15 -11.87 -13.58
CA THR A 191 -17.75 -10.52 -13.49
C THR A 191 -16.70 -9.41 -13.56
N CYS A 192 -15.46 -9.75 -13.91
CA CYS A 192 -14.34 -8.82 -13.93
C CYS A 192 -14.47 -7.82 -15.10
N PRO A 193 -14.39 -6.50 -14.85
CA PRO A 193 -14.48 -5.48 -15.91
C PRO A 193 -13.27 -5.42 -16.85
N LEU A 194 -12.22 -6.20 -16.53
CA LEU A 194 -11.00 -6.31 -17.33
C LEU A 194 -10.86 -7.69 -17.98
N ASN A 195 -11.88 -8.55 -17.92
CA ASN A 195 -11.77 -9.93 -18.40
C ASN A 195 -11.31 -10.01 -19.86
N ASP A 196 -11.93 -9.20 -20.73
CA ASP A 196 -11.69 -9.13 -22.17
C ASP A 196 -10.26 -8.71 -22.53
N ILE A 197 -9.56 -8.02 -21.63
CA ILE A 197 -8.18 -7.55 -21.83
C ILE A 197 -7.16 -8.23 -20.89
N CYS A 198 -7.59 -9.18 -20.06
CA CYS A 198 -6.74 -9.81 -19.05
C CYS A 198 -6.22 -11.16 -19.55
N PRO A 199 -4.91 -11.32 -19.83
CA PRO A 199 -4.35 -12.56 -20.34
C PRO A 199 -4.48 -13.72 -19.35
N SER A 200 -4.59 -13.43 -18.04
CA SER A 200 -4.78 -14.46 -17.01
C SER A 200 -6.23 -14.93 -16.85
N ALA A 201 -7.23 -14.25 -17.43
CA ALA A 201 -8.64 -14.53 -17.15
C ALA A 201 -9.06 -15.94 -17.58
N ALA A 202 -8.68 -16.35 -18.80
CA ALA A 202 -9.02 -17.66 -19.35
C ALA A 202 -8.52 -18.82 -18.47
N PHE A 203 -7.30 -18.69 -17.93
CA PHE A 203 -6.73 -19.68 -17.02
C PHE A 203 -7.58 -19.89 -15.76
N PHE A 204 -8.04 -18.80 -15.13
CA PHE A 204 -8.87 -18.90 -13.92
C PHE A 204 -10.26 -19.45 -14.23
N LEU A 205 -10.88 -19.03 -15.33
CA LEU A 205 -12.21 -19.53 -15.74
C LEU A 205 -12.20 -21.03 -16.02
N ASP A 206 -11.17 -21.55 -16.69
CA ASP A 206 -11.01 -23.00 -16.92
C ASP A 206 -10.88 -23.77 -15.60
N GLN A 207 -10.13 -23.24 -14.62
CA GLN A 207 -10.03 -23.87 -13.30
C GLN A 207 -11.37 -23.93 -12.57
N TYR A 208 -12.23 -22.93 -12.74
CA TYR A 208 -13.56 -22.90 -12.10
C TYR A 208 -14.46 -23.97 -12.69
N ALA A 209 -14.47 -24.10 -14.03
CA ALA A 209 -15.24 -25.12 -14.74
C ALA A 209 -14.79 -26.55 -14.40
N LYS A 210 -13.49 -26.78 -14.18
CA LYS A 210 -12.97 -28.09 -13.73
C LYS A 210 -13.45 -28.44 -12.33
N LYS A 211 -13.47 -27.47 -11.40
CA LYS A 211 -13.94 -27.70 -10.04
C LYS A 211 -15.44 -27.99 -9.98
N SER A 212 -16.27 -27.28 -10.74
CA SER A 212 -17.72 -27.52 -10.76
C SER A 212 -18.09 -28.89 -11.32
N ARG A 213 -17.31 -29.44 -12.25
CA ARG A 213 -17.49 -30.80 -12.78
C ARG A 213 -17.00 -31.90 -11.83
N SER A 214 -16.19 -31.56 -10.83
CA SER A 214 -15.62 -32.52 -9.86
C SER A 214 -16.33 -32.55 -8.50
N SER A 215 -17.35 -31.70 -8.30
CA SER A 215 -18.21 -31.72 -7.12
C SER A 215 -19.39 -32.68 -7.36
N PRO A 216 -19.57 -33.73 -6.54
CA PRO A 216 -20.69 -34.67 -6.66
C PRO A 216 -22.05 -34.01 -6.40
#